data_AF-A0A948YWY3-F1
#
_entry.id   AF-A0A948YWY3-F1
#
_cell.length_a   1.000
_cell.length_b   1.000
_cell.length_c   1.000
_cell.angle_alpha   90.00
_cell.angle_beta   90.00
_cell.angle_gamma   90.00
#
_symmetry.space_group_name_H-M   'P 1'
#
loop_
_entity.id
_entity.type
_entity.pdbx_description
1 polymer ?
#
loop_
_entity_poly.entity_id
_entity_poly.type
_entity_poly.pdbx_seq_one_letter_code
_entity_poly.pdbx_strand_id
1 'polypeptide(L)'
;MTRDDIKDLILEIIKDIDEDADFDALQSDQPLRDQLDLDSMDFLDIVMELRKRHKLQIPEEDYPQLASLDSCVNYLEPLLKNA
;
A
#
# COMPACT_ATOMS: atom_id res chain seq x y z
N MET A 1 -1.71 15.01 3.09
CA MET A 1 -2.26 14.25 1.94
C MET A 1 -3.76 14.03 2.13
N THR A 2 -4.50 13.98 1.02
CA THR A 2 -5.89 13.51 0.97
C THR A 2 -5.93 11.99 0.85
N ARG A 3 -7.11 11.37 0.99
CA ARG A 3 -7.28 9.92 0.83
C ARG A 3 -6.94 9.46 -0.58
N ASP A 4 -7.27 10.27 -1.59
CA ASP A 4 -6.97 9.95 -2.99
C ASP A 4 -5.46 10.02 -3.26
N ASP A 5 -4.75 11.01 -2.71
CA ASP A 5 -3.28 11.08 -2.81
C ASP A 5 -2.61 9.82 -2.23
N ILE A 6 -3.17 9.26 -1.15
CA ILE A 6 -2.63 8.05 -0.51
C ILE A 6 -2.89 6.82 -1.38
N LYS A 7 -4.06 6.74 -2.02
CA LYS A 7 -4.36 5.67 -2.98
C LYS A 7 -3.37 5.71 -4.13
N ASP A 8 -3.19 6.87 -4.74
CA ASP A 8 -2.27 7.06 -5.85
C ASP A 8 -0.83 6.69 -5.47
N LEU A 9 -0.39 7.10 -4.28
CA LEU A 9 0.92 6.72 -3.74
C LEU A 9 1.09 5.19 -3.60
N ILE A 10 0.08 4.50 -3.07
CA ILE A 10 0.14 3.03 -2.91
C ILE A 10 0.23 2.36 -4.28
N LEU A 11 -0.59 2.80 -5.24
CA LEU A 11 -0.59 2.26 -6.60
C LEU A 11 0.73 2.51 -7.31
N GLU A 12 1.32 3.69 -7.14
CA GLU A 12 2.65 4.03 -7.65
C GLU A 12 3.73 3.10 -7.08
N ILE A 13 3.75 2.91 -5.76
CA ILE A 13 4.71 2.00 -5.11
C ILE A 13 4.55 0.57 -5.62
N ILE A 14 3.31 0.09 -5.78
CA ILE A 14 3.07 -1.24 -6.31
C ILE A 14 3.58 -1.33 -7.75
N LYS A 15 3.32 -0.32 -8.59
CA LYS A 15 3.78 -0.30 -9.98
C LYS A 15 5.30 -0.26 -10.12
N ASP A 16 5.99 0.35 -9.17
CA ASP A 16 7.45 0.38 -9.11
C ASP A 16 8.05 -1.00 -8.77
N ILE A 17 7.31 -1.84 -8.06
CA ILE A 17 7.75 -3.18 -7.64
C ILE A 17 7.34 -4.21 -8.69
N ASP A 18 6.10 -4.15 -9.13
CA ASP A 18 5.54 -4.99 -10.18
C ASP A 18 4.99 -4.11 -11.32
N GLU A 19 5.79 -4.02 -12.39
CA GLU A 19 5.43 -3.27 -13.58
C GLU A 19 4.28 -3.89 -14.37
N ASP A 20 3.97 -5.17 -14.13
CA ASP A 20 2.90 -5.91 -14.80
C ASP A 20 1.58 -5.87 -14.01
N ALA A 21 1.58 -5.34 -12.79
CA ALA A 21 0.38 -5.18 -11.96
C ALA A 21 -0.74 -4.41 -12.69
N ASP A 22 -1.94 -4.99 -12.70
CA ASP A 22 -3.15 -4.44 -13.33
C ASP A 22 -4.09 -3.82 -12.29
N PHE A 23 -4.32 -2.51 -12.42
CA PHE A 23 -5.16 -1.75 -11.50
C PHE A 23 -6.57 -1.45 -12.05
N ASP A 24 -6.87 -1.80 -13.31
CA ASP A 24 -8.11 -1.39 -13.98
C ASP A 24 -9.36 -2.00 -13.32
N ALA A 25 -9.22 -3.19 -12.72
CA ALA A 25 -10.30 -3.92 -12.04
C ALA A 25 -10.14 -3.95 -10.51
N LEU A 26 -9.26 -3.13 -9.94
CA LEU A 26 -8.95 -3.18 -8.52
C LEU A 26 -10.15 -2.76 -7.66
N GLN A 27 -10.51 -3.61 -6.70
CA GLN A 27 -11.51 -3.36 -5.68
C GLN A 27 -10.83 -2.90 -4.39
N SER A 28 -11.24 -1.74 -3.86
CA SER A 28 -10.58 -1.12 -2.72
C SER A 28 -10.79 -1.84 -1.39
N ASP A 29 -11.85 -2.63 -1.28
CA ASP A 29 -12.24 -3.40 -0.11
C ASP A 29 -11.69 -4.84 -0.12
N GLN A 30 -11.11 -5.29 -1.23
CA GLN A 30 -10.53 -6.62 -1.37
C GLN A 30 -9.02 -6.63 -1.12
N PRO A 31 -8.43 -7.79 -0.75
CA PRO A 31 -6.99 -7.92 -0.55
C PRO A 31 -6.21 -7.59 -1.82
N LEU A 32 -5.19 -6.74 -1.72
CA LEU A 32 -4.31 -6.37 -2.84
C LEU A 32 -3.49 -7.58 -3.32
N ARG A 33 -3.03 -8.41 -2.38
CA ARG A 33 -2.22 -9.59 -2.69
C ARG A 33 -2.94 -10.59 -3.60
N ASP A 34 -4.23 -10.78 -3.37
CA ASP A 34 -5.03 -11.74 -4.15
C ASP A 34 -5.43 -11.16 -5.52
N GLN A 35 -5.58 -9.84 -5.61
CA GLN A 35 -6.00 -9.15 -6.85
C GLN A 35 -4.84 -8.91 -7.81
N LEU A 36 -3.65 -8.69 -7.27
CA LEU A 36 -2.45 -8.33 -8.01
C LEU A 36 -1.41 -9.46 -8.01
N ASP A 37 -1.79 -10.66 -7.56
CA ASP A 37 -0.93 -11.84 -7.46
C ASP A 37 0.41 -11.59 -6.72
N LEU A 38 0.43 -10.64 -5.77
CA LEU A 38 1.63 -10.24 -5.05
C LEU A 38 2.10 -11.34 -4.10
N ASP A 39 3.38 -11.69 -4.22
CA ASP A 39 3.99 -12.65 -3.32
C ASP A 39 4.33 -12.03 -1.95
N SER A 40 4.94 -12.82 -1.06
CA SER A 40 5.31 -12.32 0.27
C SER A 40 6.49 -11.35 0.24
N MET A 41 7.35 -11.42 -0.78
CA MET A 41 8.48 -10.52 -0.97
C MET A 41 8.00 -9.18 -1.54
N ASP A 42 7.12 -9.19 -2.54
CA ASP A 42 6.53 -7.99 -3.14
C ASP A 42 5.81 -7.16 -2.07
N PHE A 43 5.03 -7.82 -1.23
CA PHE A 43 4.36 -7.17 -0.10
C PHE A 43 5.35 -6.52 0.88
N LEU A 44 6.44 -7.19 1.21
CA LEU A 44 7.47 -6.63 2.08
C LEU A 44 8.15 -5.43 1.41
N ASP A 45 8.41 -5.48 0.11
CA ASP A 45 9.00 -4.38 -0.64
C ASP A 45 8.08 -3.15 -0.66
N ILE A 46 6.76 -3.33 -0.79
CA ILE A 46 5.77 -2.25 -0.69
C ILE A 46 5.87 -1.57 0.67
N VAL A 47 5.89 -2.36 1.74
CA VAL A 47 6.01 -1.84 3.12
C VAL A 47 7.34 -1.11 3.30
N MET A 48 8.43 -1.66 2.79
CA MET A 48 9.76 -1.07 2.90
C MET A 48 9.85 0.26 2.14
N GLU A 49 9.25 0.36 0.96
CA GLU A 49 9.18 1.62 0.20
C GLU A 49 8.34 2.68 0.90
N LEU A 50 7.17 2.32 1.46
CA LEU A 50 6.37 3.23 2.29
C LEU A 50 7.18 3.78 3.47
N ARG A 51 7.95 2.91 4.15
CA ARG A 51 8.82 3.30 5.26
C ARG A 51 9.96 4.22 4.81
N LYS A 52 10.60 3.96 3.67
CA LYS A 52 11.71 4.78 3.16
C LYS A 52 11.24 6.15 2.68
N ARG A 53 10.20 6.20 1.83
CA ARG A 53 9.69 7.43 1.20
C ARG A 53 9.14 8.41 2.23
N HIS A 54 8.40 7.91 3.22
CA HIS A 54 7.70 8.74 4.20
C HIS A 54 8.24 8.64 5.62
N LYS A 55 9.39 7.97 5.82
CA LYS A 55 10.03 7.75 7.14
C LYS A 55 9.08 7.17 8.18
N LEU A 56 8.15 6.32 7.72
CA LEU A 56 7.17 5.66 8.57
C LEU A 56 7.81 4.47 9.31
N GLN A 57 7.26 4.17 10.49
CA GLN A 57 7.52 2.93 11.19
C GLN A 57 6.26 2.09 11.11
N ILE A 58 6.31 1.02 10.31
CA ILE A 58 5.22 0.07 10.16
C ILE A 58 5.71 -1.23 10.80
N PRO A 59 5.25 -1.58 12.01
CA PRO A 59 5.60 -2.85 12.65
C PRO A 59 4.92 -4.02 11.91
N GLU A 60 5.51 -5.21 12.01
CA GLU A 60 4.97 -6.43 11.38
C GLU A 60 3.55 -6.77 11.85
N GLU A 61 3.23 -6.42 13.09
CA GLU A 61 1.89 -6.59 13.69
C GLU A 61 0.81 -5.82 12.93
N ASP A 62 1.19 -4.72 12.26
CA ASP A 62 0.28 -3.86 11.50
C ASP A 62 0.18 -4.27 10.02
N TYR A 63 0.95 -5.26 9.54
CA TYR A 63 0.87 -5.71 8.14
C TYR A 63 -0.55 -6.12 7.71
N PRO A 64 -1.38 -6.76 8.54
CA PRO A 64 -2.78 -7.03 8.20
C PRO A 64 -3.60 -5.77 7.91
N GLN A 65 -3.21 -4.59 8.43
CA GLN A 65 -3.85 -3.31 8.13
C GLN A 65 -3.52 -2.81 6.71
N LEU A 66 -2.53 -3.40 6.05
CA LEU A 66 -2.13 -3.08 4.68
C LEU A 66 -2.66 -4.11 3.67
N ALA A 67 -3.67 -4.89 4.05
CA ALA A 67 -4.20 -5.95 3.21
C ALA A 67 -4.99 -5.43 2.01
N SER A 68 -5.80 -4.37 2.15
CA SER A 68 -6.61 -3.78 1.08
C SER A 68 -6.27 -2.30 0.87
N LEU A 69 -6.66 -1.74 -0.27
CA LEU A 69 -6.42 -0.32 -0.53
C LEU A 69 -7.11 0.58 0.50
N ASP A 70 -8.35 0.27 0.88
CA ASP A 70 -9.08 1.04 1.89
C ASP A 70 -8.46 0.90 3.29
N SER A 71 -7.97 -0.29 3.65
CA SER A 71 -7.29 -0.47 4.94
C SER A 71 -5.96 0.28 4.97
N CYS A 72 -5.17 0.21 3.88
CA CYS A 72 -3.95 0.99 3.71
C CYS A 72 -4.23 2.49 3.88
N VAL A 73 -5.24 3.03 3.21
CA VAL A 73 -5.60 4.46 3.32
C VAL A 73 -5.99 4.80 4.74
N ASN A 74 -6.83 3.99 5.39
CA ASN A 74 -7.25 4.23 6.77
C ASN A 74 -6.08 4.22 7.77
N TYR A 75 -5.10 3.35 7.55
CA TYR A 75 -3.90 3.25 8.38
C TYR A 75 -2.91 4.39 8.11
N LEU A 76 -2.66 4.71 6.84
CA LEU A 76 -1.68 5.70 6.42
C LEU A 76 -2.18 7.14 6.55
N GLU A 77 -3.48 7.40 6.44
CA GLU A 77 -4.07 8.74 6.57
C GLU A 77 -3.61 9.49 7.83
N PRO A 78 -3.73 8.94 9.06
CA PRO A 78 -3.27 9.64 10.25
C PRO A 78 -1.73 9.79 10.33
N LEU A 79 -0.98 8.86 9.73
CA LEU A 79 0.49 8.87 9.72
C LEU A 79 1.05 9.93 8.75
N LEU A 80 0.43 10.06 7.58
CA LEU A 80 0.83 10.98 6.51
C LEU A 80 0.18 12.36 6.65
N LYS A 81 -0.78 12.54 7.57
CA LYS A 81 -1.38 13.85 7.86
C LYS A 81 -0.37 14.88 8.39
N ASN A 82 0.71 14.40 9.00
CA ASN A 82 1.76 15.23 9.60
C ASN A 82 3.11 15.12 8.87
N ALA A 83 3.15 14.42 7.72
CA ALA A 83 4.33 14.24 6.89
C ALA A 83 4.54 15.41 5.92
#